data_AF-A0A2M7W2T0-F1
#
_entry.id   AF-A0A2M7W2T0-F1
#
_cell.length_a   1.000
_cell.length_b   1.000
_cell.length_c   1.000
_cell.angle_alpha   90.00
_cell.angle_beta   90.00
_cell.angle_gamma   90.00
#
_symmetry.space_group_name_H-M   'P 1'
#
loop_
_entity.id
_entity.type
_entity.pdbx_description
1 polymer ?
#
loop_
_entity_poly.entity_id
_entity_poly.type
_entity_poly.pdbx_seq_one_letter_code
_entity_poly.pdbx_strand_id
1 'polypeptide(L)'
;MNQKQKKILKKLVTKNGQRYSDLLTGFTQEDRFTYHLKYLLTKGLVTKRESRYYLSAAGMRESGNFDTRTLQNVPISSPRLLLICK
;
A
#
# COMPACT_ATOMS: atom_id res chain seq x y z
N MET A 1 4.60 -10.74 -7.53
CA MET A 1 4.89 -9.64 -6.58
C MET A 1 6.09 -10.02 -5.71
N ASN A 2 7.14 -9.18 -5.66
CA ASN A 2 8.36 -9.39 -4.86
C ASN A 2 8.11 -9.09 -3.37
N GLN A 3 8.84 -9.72 -2.45
CA GLN A 3 8.78 -9.46 -1.00
C GLN A 3 8.94 -7.98 -0.63
N LYS A 4 9.85 -7.24 -1.29
CA LYS A 4 10.06 -5.80 -1.02
C LYS A 4 8.83 -4.97 -1.39
N GLN A 5 8.16 -5.30 -2.50
CA GLN A 5 6.90 -4.67 -2.90
C GLN A 5 5.78 -4.97 -1.89
N LYS A 6 5.67 -6.22 -1.43
CA LYS A 6 4.72 -6.60 -0.38
C LYS A 6 4.98 -5.83 0.92
N LYS A 7 6.25 -5.63 1.30
CA LYS A 7 6.63 -4.83 2.48
C LYS A 7 6.18 -3.37 2.36
N ILE A 8 6.32 -2.75 1.19
CA ILE A 8 5.82 -1.38 0.93
C ILE A 8 4.29 -1.33 1.07
N LEU A 9 3.58 -2.27 0.43
CA LEU A 9 2.11 -2.32 0.50
C LEU A 9 1.63 -2.54 1.94
N LYS A 10 2.26 -3.45 2.70
CA LYS A 10 1.94 -3.69 4.12
C LYS A 10 2.10 -2.42 4.96
N LYS A 11 3.18 -1.66 4.77
CA LYS A 11 3.36 -0.36 5.45
C LYS A 11 2.21 0.61 5.16
N LEU A 12 1.76 0.69 3.90
CA LEU A 12 0.68 1.57 3.50
C LEU A 12 -0.70 1.11 3.94
N VAL A 13 -0.90 -0.21 4.12
CA VAL A 13 -2.09 -0.78 4.78
C VAL A 13 -2.13 -0.35 6.24
N THR A 14 -1.02 -0.45 6.96
CA THR A 14 -0.94 -0.07 8.38
C THR A 14 -1.08 1.44 8.57
N LYS A 15 -0.44 2.24 7.73
CA LYS A 15 -0.51 3.71 7.80
C LYS A 15 -0.51 4.28 6.39
N ASN A 16 -1.65 4.81 5.97
CA ASN A 16 -1.79 5.42 4.65
C ASN A 16 -1.24 6.86 4.64
N GLY A 17 -0.90 7.41 3.47
CA GLY A 17 -0.45 8.81 3.34
C GLY A 17 0.94 9.11 3.91
N GLN A 18 1.85 8.14 3.82
CA GLN A 18 3.24 8.25 4.31
C GLN A 18 4.14 9.02 3.35
N ARG A 19 5.17 9.68 3.88
CA ARG A 19 6.23 10.31 3.06
C ARG A 19 7.19 9.25 2.53
N TYR A 20 8.01 9.65 1.55
CA TYR A 20 9.07 8.78 1.01
C TYR A 20 10.03 8.29 2.11
N SER A 21 10.47 9.20 2.98
CA SER A 21 11.37 8.90 4.11
C SER A 21 10.80 7.82 5.02
N ASP A 22 9.51 7.91 5.34
CA ASP A 22 8.83 6.99 6.27
C ASP A 22 8.69 5.58 5.64
N LEU A 23 8.40 5.54 4.33
CA LEU A 23 8.35 4.29 3.59
C LEU A 23 9.73 3.65 3.44
N LEU A 24 10.78 4.46 3.23
CA LEU A 24 12.16 4.00 3.09
C LEU A 24 12.71 3.36 4.37
N THR A 25 12.21 3.75 5.55
CA THR A 25 12.70 3.22 6.84
C THR A 25 12.70 1.69 6.88
N GLY A 26 13.84 1.08 7.18
CA GLY A 26 13.98 -0.39 7.22
C GLY A 26 14.14 -1.06 5.85
N PHE A 27 14.46 -0.29 4.80
CA PHE A 27 15.06 -0.79 3.57
C PHE A 27 16.54 -0.39 3.53
N THR A 28 17.37 -1.25 2.96
CA THR A 28 18.79 -0.96 2.71
C THR A 28 18.98 -0.39 1.29
N GLN A 29 20.16 0.14 0.99
CA GLN A 29 20.47 0.64 -0.36
C GLN A 29 20.42 -0.47 -1.42
N GLU A 30 20.78 -1.70 -1.04
CA GLU A 30 20.74 -2.89 -1.89
C GLU A 30 19.31 -3.34 -2.26
N ASP A 31 18.32 -2.93 -1.47
CA ASP A 31 16.92 -3.33 -1.67
C ASP A 31 16.27 -2.69 -2.91
N ARG A 32 16.95 -1.75 -3.58
CA ARG A 32 16.43 -1.03 -4.75
C ARG A 32 15.02 -0.47 -4.49
N PHE A 33 14.79 0.10 -3.31
CA PHE A 33 13.48 0.58 -2.85
C PHE A 33 12.76 1.43 -3.90
N THR A 34 13.47 2.39 -4.51
CA THR A 34 12.93 3.28 -5.54
C THR A 34 12.37 2.52 -6.74
N TYR A 35 13.04 1.45 -7.18
CA TYR A 35 12.57 0.60 -8.27
C TYR A 35 11.25 -0.08 -7.91
N HIS A 36 11.16 -0.65 -6.71
CA HIS A 36 9.93 -1.29 -6.24
C HIS A 36 8.77 -0.30 -6.06
N LEU A 37 9.04 0.90 -5.51
CA LEU A 37 8.04 1.93 -5.36
C LEU A 37 7.54 2.43 -6.73
N LYS A 38 8.45 2.65 -7.70
CA LYS A 38 8.09 3.03 -9.07
C LYS A 38 7.23 1.97 -9.73
N TYR A 39 7.58 0.69 -9.60
CA TYR A 39 6.75 -0.41 -10.11
C TYR A 39 5.33 -0.38 -9.54
N LEU A 40 5.17 -0.17 -8.24
CA LEU A 40 3.85 -0.12 -7.59
C LEU A 40 3.01 1.07 -8.04
N LEU A 41 3.65 2.22 -8.29
CA LEU A 41 2.99 3.40 -8.87
C LEU A 41 2.54 3.11 -10.32
N THR A 42 3.42 2.53 -11.14
CA THR A 42 3.10 2.18 -12.53
C THR A 42 1.98 1.14 -12.64
N LYS A 43 1.90 0.21 -11.68
CA LYS A 43 0.81 -0.77 -11.61
C LYS A 43 -0.48 -0.21 -10.99
N GLY A 44 -0.50 1.06 -10.59
CA GLY A 44 -1.67 1.70 -9.97
C GLY A 44 -2.05 1.13 -8.59
N LEU A 45 -1.14 0.39 -7.94
CA LEU A 45 -1.35 -0.17 -6.60
C LEU A 45 -1.06 0.85 -5.49
N VAL A 46 -0.19 1.81 -5.79
CA VAL A 46 0.10 2.98 -4.96
C VAL A 46 -0.14 4.23 -5.80
N THR A 47 -0.61 5.29 -5.17
CA THR A 47 -0.76 6.62 -5.78
C THR A 47 0.07 7.63 -5.00
N LYS A 48 0.55 8.69 -5.66
CA LYS A 48 1.27 9.78 -5.03
C LYS A 48 0.42 11.05 -5.10
N ARG A 49 0.21 11.72 -3.97
CA ARG A 49 -0.47 13.03 -3.87
C ARG A 49 0.29 13.89 -2.88
N GLU A 50 0.61 15.13 -3.22
CA GLU A 50 1.25 16.10 -2.30
C GLU A 50 2.47 15.53 -1.54
N SER A 51 3.37 14.87 -2.27
CA SER A 51 4.59 14.23 -1.72
C SER A 51 4.35 13.09 -0.72
N ARG A 52 3.12 12.60 -0.61
CA ARG A 52 2.72 11.43 0.18
C ARG A 52 2.27 10.31 -0.73
N TYR A 53 2.42 9.09 -0.24
CA TYR A 53 2.07 7.86 -0.93
C TYR A 53 0.86 7.22 -0.27
N TYR A 54 -0.08 6.82 -1.12
CA TYR A 54 -1.35 6.26 -0.70
C TYR A 54 -1.60 4.92 -1.35
N LEU A 55 -2.11 3.96 -0.58
CA LEU A 55 -2.60 2.71 -1.12
C LEU A 55 -3.86 2.99 -1.96
N SER A 56 -3.94 2.44 -3.18
CA SER A 56 -5.13 2.53 -4.00
C SER A 56 -6.13 1.40 -3.66
N ALA A 57 -7.36 1.49 -4.18
CA ALA A 57 -8.31 0.38 -4.07
C ALA A 57 -7.78 -0.92 -4.68
N ALA A 58 -7.07 -0.84 -5.81
CA ALA A 58 -6.42 -2.00 -6.42
C ALA A 58 -5.30 -2.55 -5.53
N GLY A 59 -4.48 -1.67 -4.94
CA GLY A 59 -3.45 -2.02 -3.96
C GLY A 59 -4.02 -2.70 -2.72
N MET A 60 -5.17 -2.24 -2.21
CA MET A 60 -5.84 -2.82 -1.06
C MET A 60 -6.31 -4.25 -1.33
N ARG A 61 -6.94 -4.51 -2.48
CA ARG A 61 -7.35 -5.87 -2.88
C ARG A 61 -6.14 -6.79 -3.03
N GLU A 62 -5.10 -6.28 -3.69
CA GLU A 62 -3.85 -7.03 -3.90
C GLU A 62 -3.17 -7.36 -2.56
N SER A 63 -3.20 -6.43 -1.60
CA SER A 63 -2.67 -6.68 -0.25
C SER A 63 -3.53 -7.65 0.56
N GLY A 64 -4.85 -7.61 0.42
CA GLY A 64 -5.75 -8.58 1.07
C GLY A 64 -5.51 -10.01 0.59
N ASN A 65 -5.13 -10.18 -0.67
CA ASN A 65 -4.74 -11.48 -1.23
C ASN A 65 -3.39 -12.01 -0.69
N PHE A 66 -2.60 -11.17 0.00
CA PHE A 66 -1.40 -11.63 0.69
C PHE A 66 -1.73 -12.28 2.03
N ASP A 67 -2.67 -11.70 2.78
CA ASP A 67 -3.14 -12.25 4.05
C ASP A 67 -3.97 -13.53 3.87
N THR A 68 -4.71 -13.70 2.77
CA THR A 68 -5.49 -14.93 2.56
C THR A 68 -4.64 -16.18 2.28
N ARG A 69 -3.35 -16.02 1.93
CA ARG A 69 -2.38 -17.14 1.87
C ARG A 69 -1.79 -17.48 3.24
N THR A 70 -2.00 -16.62 4.23
CA THR A 70 -1.70 -16.80 5.66
C THR A 70 -3.01 -16.58 6.44
N LEU A 71 -3.98 -17.47 6.23
CA LEU A 71 -5.32 -17.45 6.83
C LEU A 71 -5.37 -16.86 8.25
N GLN A 72 -5.99 -15.68 8.43
CA GLN A 72 -7.08 -15.37 9.39
C GLN A 72 -7.20 -13.87 9.74
N ASN A 73 -8.41 -13.34 9.53
CA ASN A 73 -9.05 -12.21 10.22
C ASN A 73 -8.32 -10.86 10.27
N VAL A 74 -8.54 -10.02 9.25
CA VAL A 74 -8.58 -8.57 9.46
C VAL A 74 -9.90 -8.04 8.90
N PRO A 75 -10.78 -7.43 9.71
CA PRO A 75 -12.03 -6.87 9.21
C PRO A 75 -11.71 -5.72 8.26
N ILE A 76 -12.14 -5.88 7.01
CA ILE A 76 -12.05 -4.86 5.98
C ILE A 76 -13.01 -3.74 6.41
N SER A 77 -12.47 -2.70 7.06
CA SER A 77 -13.23 -1.48 7.30
C SER A 77 -13.36 -0.73 5.98
N SER A 78 -14.38 -1.10 5.20
CA SER A 78 -14.84 -0.32 4.06
C SER A 78 -15.52 0.94 4.60
N PRO A 79 -15.04 2.16 4.32
CA PRO A 79 -15.78 3.36 4.65
C PRO A 79 -17.06 3.36 3.81
N ARG A 80 -18.21 3.18 4.47
CA ARG A 80 -19.53 3.42 3.86
C ARG A 80 -19.58 4.90 3.46
N LEU A 81 -19.50 5.18 2.17
CA LEU A 81 -19.92 6.45 1.60
C LEU A 81 -21.42 6.60 1.89
N LEU A 82 -21.75 7.33 2.95
CA LEU A 82 -23.10 7.85 3.16
C LEU A 82 -23.34 8.91 2.09
N LEU A 83 -24.01 8.50 1.01
CA LEU A 83 -24.67 9.41 0.08
C LEU A 83 -25.84 10.04 0.83
N ILE A 84 -25.60 11.23 1.39
CA ILE A 84 -26.68 12.13 1.81
C ILE A 84 -27.15 12.82 0.54
N CYS A 85 -28.19 12.27 -0.09
CA CYS A 85 -28.98 13.03 -1.05
C CYS A 85 -29.88 13.99 -0.26
N LYS A 86 -29.79 15.27 -0.59
CA LYS A 86 -30.69 16.34 -0.13
C LYS A 86 -32.06 16.20 -0.77
#